data_AF-A0A1W0WX21-F1
#
_entry.id   AF-A0A1W0WX21-F1
#
_cell.length_a   1.000
_cell.length_b   1.000
_cell.length_c   1.000
_cell.angle_alpha   90.00
_cell.angle_beta   90.00
_cell.angle_gamma   90.00
#
_symmetry.space_group_name_H-M   'P 1'
#
loop_
_entity.id
_entity.type
_entity.pdbx_description
1 polymer ?
#
loop_
_entity_poly.entity_id
_entity_poly.type
_entity_poly.pdbx_seq_one_letter_code
_entity_poly.pdbx_strand_id
1 'polypeptide(L)'
;MPESPVGFSNGPTPSASVTSVQREFQQKFLQSDAAGGDHDRQQLERLLKQASPDPAKKFIRAGDWAPNHSLRGQLWVKLCRRLTSDGDWAQSIQHYKDTLPDVYKRNEGRPGRSIPMPVFTDSTMTQTYYLNEDGRLKCQKILTMIEANNPQITYAPALYPLTALFLHFVQDEAEVFACIDALIRPKKTGKFFMGDTVTSWKSASKVMAELVRRRMKAIYNFILHSIEGTERRDELFDNWLKWIFVDLPFETVIRVVDCYLYEGMKVLFRTGLALMKLFFKSAGRPYSMPNLAQNLSLFCREIQKHCSAADLLKVGFSFPRLAQDDLLTMIRQFEVTIQATPAARISPSDEGAKTYPGEYRRSISVPASVIPTDVINMSRILREDQFYALWQWLPLRHRIAQPTLLYTSEEHGTSLVTFFQQTGPNEPTILLVKTRNDDVFGAFCSHSWENRFGGGKSLSYFGTGESFLFTLAPYQALYSWIGLGQTSPPTSSSSLFMAADQTSLLIGGGGGNGLRFDSTLAHGRTEPCTTFANPCLCANGKGDFECSIVEAFGFMT
;
A
#
# COMPACT_ATOMS: atom_id res chain seq x y z
N MET A 1 25.58 6.92 59.40
CA MET A 1 24.26 6.33 59.10
C MET A 1 23.18 7.27 59.57
N PRO A 2 22.03 7.36 58.89
CA PRO A 2 21.75 7.01 57.49
C PRO A 2 20.88 8.10 56.79
N GLU A 3 21.01 8.42 55.50
CA GLU A 3 20.45 7.75 54.31
C GLU A 3 19.05 7.13 54.43
N SER A 4 18.13 7.60 53.58
CA SER A 4 17.04 6.88 52.85
C SER A 4 15.68 7.61 52.89
N PRO A 5 14.75 7.43 51.92
CA PRO A 5 14.90 6.86 50.58
C PRO A 5 14.23 7.66 49.44
N VAL A 6 14.70 7.34 48.23
CA VAL A 6 14.13 7.61 46.91
C VAL A 6 12.83 6.83 46.73
N GLY A 7 11.76 7.50 46.28
CA GLY A 7 10.52 6.87 45.81
C GLY A 7 10.49 6.82 44.28
N PHE A 8 10.72 5.64 43.71
CA PHE A 8 10.32 5.29 42.35
C PHE A 8 8.85 4.88 42.35
N SER A 9 8.01 5.51 41.54
CA SER A 9 7.01 4.83 40.69
C SER A 9 6.17 5.86 39.94
N ASN A 10 6.32 5.91 38.61
CA ASN A 10 5.22 6.08 37.68
C ASN A 10 5.74 5.57 36.33
N GLY A 11 5.43 4.31 36.04
CA GLY A 11 5.62 3.76 34.70
C GLY A 11 4.76 4.53 33.69
N PRO A 12 5.06 4.41 32.39
CA PRO A 12 4.26 5.06 31.36
C PRO A 12 2.84 4.48 31.41
N THR A 13 1.86 5.33 31.67
CA THR A 13 0.46 5.01 31.39
C THR A 13 0.31 4.65 29.91
N PRO A 14 -0.33 3.52 29.55
CA PRO A 14 -0.53 3.18 28.14
C PRO A 14 -1.34 4.27 27.46
N SER A 15 -0.91 4.69 26.28
CA SER A 15 -1.60 5.71 25.49
C SER A 15 -3.06 5.30 25.22
N ALA A 16 -3.99 6.25 25.41
CA ALA A 16 -5.43 6.03 25.33
C ALA A 16 -5.96 5.55 23.96
N SER A 17 -5.12 5.55 22.92
CA SER A 17 -5.46 5.09 21.56
C SER A 17 -5.29 3.59 21.37
N VAL A 18 -4.47 2.90 22.17
CA VAL A 18 -4.17 1.47 22.00
C VAL A 18 -5.24 0.59 22.65
N THR A 19 -5.86 1.08 23.73
CA THR A 19 -6.95 0.39 24.43
C THR A 19 -8.27 0.44 23.66
N SER A 20 -8.47 1.37 22.72
CA SER A 20 -9.74 1.50 21.98
C SER A 20 -9.92 0.42 20.92
N VAL A 21 -8.88 0.07 20.15
CA VAL A 21 -8.95 -0.92 19.06
C VAL A 21 -9.17 -2.35 19.60
N GLN A 22 -8.49 -2.72 20.69
CA GLN A 22 -8.72 -4.01 21.35
C GLN A 22 -10.10 -4.07 22.03
N ARG A 23 -10.53 -2.97 22.67
CA ARG A 23 -11.90 -2.89 23.19
C ARG A 23 -12.92 -2.98 22.07
N GLU A 24 -12.67 -2.39 20.91
CA GLU A 24 -13.55 -2.49 19.74
C GLU A 24 -13.63 -3.92 19.23
N PHE A 25 -12.51 -4.64 19.11
CA PHE A 25 -12.51 -6.07 18.77
C PHE A 25 -13.25 -6.91 19.81
N GLN A 26 -12.99 -6.66 21.10
CA GLN A 26 -13.65 -7.35 22.20
C GLN A 26 -15.16 -7.07 22.26
N GLN A 27 -15.57 -5.81 22.11
CA GLN A 27 -16.97 -5.40 22.12
C GLN A 27 -17.72 -5.90 20.88
N LYS A 28 -17.11 -5.81 19.69
CA LYS A 28 -17.77 -6.23 18.44
C LYS A 28 -17.81 -7.74 18.26
N PHE A 29 -16.77 -8.47 18.68
CA PHE A 29 -16.61 -9.86 18.25
C PHE A 29 -16.56 -10.88 19.38
N LEU A 30 -16.10 -10.53 20.59
CA LEU A 30 -15.97 -11.50 21.69
C LEU A 30 -17.24 -11.65 22.56
N GLN A 31 -18.28 -10.83 22.35
CA GLN A 31 -19.55 -10.91 23.09
C GLN A 31 -20.56 -11.90 22.51
N SER A 32 -20.31 -12.47 21.33
CA SER A 32 -21.20 -13.47 20.72
C SER A 32 -20.87 -14.87 21.23
N ASP A 33 -21.85 -15.53 21.83
CA ASP A 33 -21.71 -16.86 22.44
C ASP A 33 -21.30 -17.88 21.35
N ALA A 34 -20.08 -18.42 21.43
CA ALA A 34 -19.54 -19.37 20.46
C ALA A 34 -20.08 -20.80 20.71
N ALA A 35 -21.40 -20.97 20.67
CA ALA A 35 -22.03 -22.28 20.73
C ALA A 35 -21.77 -23.06 19.42
N GLY A 36 -21.37 -24.33 19.52
CA GLY A 36 -21.25 -25.24 18.37
C GLY A 36 -19.84 -25.52 17.83
N GLY A 37 -18.80 -24.87 18.37
CA GLY A 37 -17.42 -24.99 17.87
C GLY A 37 -16.88 -26.43 17.79
N ASP A 38 -17.15 -27.26 18.79
CA ASP A 38 -16.71 -28.66 18.81
C ASP A 38 -17.49 -29.56 17.84
N HIS A 39 -18.77 -29.28 17.61
CA HIS A 39 -19.58 -30.02 16.66
C HIS A 39 -19.09 -29.77 15.23
N ASP A 40 -18.95 -28.50 14.86
CA ASP A 40 -18.48 -28.09 13.54
C ASP A 40 -17.05 -28.56 13.29
N ARG A 41 -16.21 -28.55 14.33
CA ARG A 41 -14.87 -29.15 14.30
C ARG A 41 -14.95 -30.62 13.92
N GLN A 42 -15.65 -31.43 14.70
CA GLN A 42 -15.75 -32.88 14.47
C GLN A 42 -16.36 -33.20 13.10
N GLN A 43 -17.33 -32.40 12.65
CA GLN A 43 -17.92 -32.54 11.32
C GLN A 43 -16.88 -32.26 10.24
N LEU A 44 -16.17 -31.13 10.31
CA LEU A 44 -15.10 -30.82 9.38
C LEU A 44 -14.04 -31.92 9.34
N GLU A 45 -13.59 -32.44 10.49
CA GLU A 45 -12.59 -33.50 10.52
C GLU A 45 -13.06 -34.75 9.78
N ARG A 46 -14.34 -35.12 9.95
CA ARG A 46 -14.97 -36.23 9.24
C ARG A 46 -15.00 -35.95 7.74
N LEU A 47 -15.42 -34.75 7.33
CA LEU A 47 -15.50 -34.38 5.91
C LEU A 47 -14.13 -34.32 5.23
N LEU A 48 -13.08 -33.87 5.93
CA LEU A 48 -11.72 -33.80 5.40
C LEU A 48 -11.07 -35.17 5.18
N LYS A 49 -11.53 -36.22 5.88
CA LYS A 49 -11.07 -37.60 5.71
C LYS A 49 -11.74 -38.31 4.53
N GLN A 50 -12.81 -37.75 3.97
CA GLN A 50 -13.51 -38.36 2.84
C GLN A 50 -12.68 -38.22 1.56
N ALA A 51 -12.74 -39.24 0.69
CA ALA A 51 -12.03 -39.24 -0.58
C ALA A 51 -12.53 -38.14 -1.54
N SER A 52 -13.80 -37.76 -1.45
CA SER A 52 -14.37 -36.66 -2.25
C SER A 52 -14.13 -35.31 -1.57
N PRO A 53 -13.56 -34.31 -2.26
CA PRO A 53 -13.37 -32.96 -1.71
C PRO A 53 -14.67 -32.15 -1.63
N ASP A 54 -15.73 -32.58 -2.31
CA ASP A 54 -16.96 -31.80 -2.48
C ASP A 54 -17.74 -31.51 -1.18
N PRO A 55 -17.91 -32.47 -0.25
CA PRO A 55 -18.62 -32.24 1.01
C PRO A 55 -17.93 -31.20 1.91
N ALA A 56 -16.61 -31.32 2.11
CA ALA A 56 -15.83 -30.35 2.88
C ALA A 56 -15.82 -28.96 2.23
N LYS A 57 -15.70 -28.90 0.90
CA LYS A 57 -15.80 -27.66 0.13
C LYS A 57 -17.16 -26.96 0.35
N LYS A 58 -18.27 -27.71 0.25
CA LYS A 58 -19.62 -27.17 0.49
C LYS A 58 -19.77 -26.67 1.92
N PHE A 59 -19.28 -27.42 2.90
CA PHE A 59 -19.31 -27.05 4.31
C PHE A 59 -18.58 -25.72 4.58
N ILE A 60 -17.34 -25.56 4.08
CA ILE A 60 -16.55 -24.34 4.29
C ILE A 60 -17.17 -23.12 3.59
N ARG A 61 -17.72 -23.30 2.39
CA ARG A 61 -18.42 -22.23 1.66
C ARG A 61 -19.70 -21.78 2.36
N ALA A 62 -20.44 -22.72 2.95
CA ALA A 62 -21.69 -22.46 3.64
C ALA A 62 -21.52 -22.04 5.10
N GLY A 63 -20.32 -22.17 5.67
CA GLY A 63 -20.03 -21.80 7.05
C GLY A 63 -20.41 -20.34 7.32
N ASP A 64 -21.14 -20.11 8.40
CA ASP A 64 -21.51 -18.77 8.87
C ASP A 64 -20.97 -18.57 10.29
N TRP A 65 -19.67 -18.85 10.44
CA TRP A 65 -19.00 -18.78 11.72
C TRP A 65 -18.74 -17.33 12.10
N ALA A 66 -19.22 -16.94 13.28
CA ALA A 66 -18.89 -15.66 13.90
C ALA A 66 -17.36 -15.42 13.92
N PRO A 67 -16.89 -14.16 13.90
CA PRO A 67 -15.46 -13.87 13.88
C PRO A 67 -14.68 -14.52 15.04
N ASN A 68 -15.23 -14.56 16.25
CA ASN A 68 -14.61 -15.19 17.43
C ASN A 68 -14.77 -16.73 17.50
N HIS A 69 -15.36 -17.37 16.49
CA HIS A 69 -15.65 -18.79 16.55
C HIS A 69 -14.37 -19.64 16.66
N SER A 70 -14.31 -20.51 17.67
CA SER A 70 -13.12 -21.27 18.06
C SER A 70 -12.59 -22.24 16.99
N LEU A 71 -13.42 -22.61 16.01
CA LEU A 71 -13.02 -23.45 14.88
C LEU A 71 -11.97 -22.80 13.99
N ARG A 72 -12.00 -21.46 13.79
CA ARG A 72 -11.28 -20.81 12.68
C ARG A 72 -9.76 -21.00 12.76
N GLY A 73 -9.15 -20.74 13.91
CA GLY A 73 -7.71 -20.93 14.11
C GLY A 73 -7.28 -22.38 13.84
N GLN A 74 -8.02 -23.34 14.39
CA GLN A 74 -7.74 -24.76 14.21
C GLN A 74 -7.95 -25.21 12.75
N LEU A 75 -9.02 -24.73 12.10
CA LEU A 75 -9.28 -24.96 10.69
C LEU A 75 -8.13 -24.45 9.82
N TRP A 76 -7.69 -23.21 10.03
CA TRP A 76 -6.64 -22.59 9.21
C TRP A 76 -5.31 -23.33 9.33
N VAL A 77 -4.88 -23.62 10.56
CA VAL A 77 -3.68 -24.43 10.81
C VAL A 77 -3.78 -25.79 10.12
N LYS A 78 -4.92 -26.47 10.26
CA LYS A 78 -5.14 -27.79 9.67
C LYS A 78 -5.14 -27.76 8.15
N LEU A 79 -5.71 -26.72 7.53
CA LEU A 79 -5.68 -26.56 6.07
C LEU A 79 -4.27 -26.28 5.56
N CYS A 80 -3.51 -25.39 6.21
CA CYS A 80 -2.11 -25.13 5.86
C CYS A 80 -1.24 -26.37 6.01
N ARG A 81 -1.40 -27.15 7.09
CA ARG A 81 -0.66 -28.41 7.31
C ARG A 81 -0.90 -29.46 6.23
N ARG A 82 -2.04 -29.44 5.53
CA ARG A 82 -2.30 -30.33 4.39
C ARG A 82 -1.44 -29.99 3.17
N LEU A 83 -0.87 -28.79 3.11
CA LEU A 83 0.01 -28.36 2.02
C LEU A 83 1.44 -28.89 2.19
N THR A 84 1.82 -29.35 3.38
CA THR A 84 3.18 -29.81 3.72
C THR A 84 3.30 -31.33 3.68
N SER A 85 4.54 -31.84 3.57
CA SER A 85 4.82 -33.27 3.77
C SER A 85 4.81 -33.61 5.26
N ASP A 86 4.87 -34.90 5.56
CA ASP A 86 4.92 -35.37 6.94
C ASP A 86 6.29 -35.04 7.54
N GLY A 87 6.31 -34.46 8.75
CA GLY A 87 7.55 -33.97 9.38
C GLY A 87 7.90 -32.51 9.07
N ASP A 88 7.65 -32.02 7.85
CA ASP A 88 7.96 -30.64 7.42
C ASP A 88 7.32 -29.59 8.34
N TRP A 89 6.09 -29.83 8.79
CA TRP A 89 5.36 -28.92 9.67
C TRP A 89 6.11 -28.67 10.99
N ALA A 90 6.53 -29.75 11.66
CA ALA A 90 7.24 -29.66 12.93
C ALA A 90 8.64 -29.05 12.73
N GLN A 91 9.31 -29.37 11.62
CA GLN A 91 10.58 -28.76 11.26
C GLN A 91 10.47 -27.26 11.03
N SER A 92 9.41 -26.79 10.33
CA SER A 92 9.18 -25.36 10.09
C SER A 92 8.97 -24.59 11.39
N ILE A 93 8.17 -25.14 12.32
CA ILE A 93 7.97 -24.57 13.67
C ILE A 93 9.30 -24.51 14.44
N GLN A 94 10.06 -25.59 14.45
CA GLN A 94 11.32 -25.66 15.18
C GLN A 94 12.37 -24.70 14.60
N HIS A 95 12.48 -24.65 13.26
CA HIS A 95 13.35 -23.73 12.54
C HIS A 95 13.07 -22.27 12.90
N TYR A 96 11.79 -21.89 13.00
CA TYR A 96 11.40 -20.56 13.46
C TYR A 96 11.92 -20.26 14.86
N LYS A 97 11.67 -21.17 15.82
CA LYS A 97 12.07 -21.01 17.22
C LYS A 97 13.59 -20.91 17.39
N ASP A 98 14.34 -21.71 16.62
CA ASP A 98 15.80 -21.78 16.72
C ASP A 98 16.49 -20.59 16.03
N THR A 99 15.97 -20.14 14.89
CA THR A 99 16.66 -19.16 14.03
C THR A 99 16.23 -17.72 14.31
N LEU A 100 14.99 -17.51 14.77
CA LEU A 100 14.48 -16.16 15.05
C LEU A 100 15.39 -15.37 15.99
N PRO A 101 15.89 -15.91 17.13
CA PRO A 101 16.75 -15.14 18.03
C PRO A 101 18.01 -14.58 17.35
N ASP A 102 18.62 -15.31 16.43
CA ASP A 102 19.83 -14.88 15.74
C ASP A 102 19.54 -13.85 14.64
N VAL A 103 18.47 -14.06 13.87
CA VAL A 103 17.97 -13.07 12.89
C VAL A 103 17.56 -11.78 13.59
N TYR A 104 16.95 -11.92 14.76
CA TYR A 104 16.47 -10.82 15.58
C TYR A 104 17.61 -10.05 16.26
N LYS A 105 18.62 -10.73 16.84
CA LYS A 105 19.82 -10.10 17.42
C LYS A 105 20.63 -9.30 16.39
N ARG A 106 20.72 -9.77 15.15
CA ARG A 106 21.37 -9.00 14.05
C ARG A 106 20.68 -7.67 13.81
N ASN A 107 19.38 -7.59 14.07
CA ASN A 107 18.56 -6.39 13.91
C ASN A 107 18.47 -5.54 15.20
N GLU A 108 18.62 -6.14 16.39
CA GLU A 108 18.53 -5.49 17.71
C GLU A 108 19.81 -4.82 18.22
N GLY A 109 20.93 -4.89 17.50
CA GLY A 109 22.21 -4.29 17.92
C GLY A 109 22.22 -2.75 18.11
N ARG A 110 21.06 -2.07 18.01
CA ARG A 110 20.90 -0.64 18.28
C ARG A 110 19.65 -0.41 19.15
N PRO A 111 19.80 0.03 20.42
CA PRO A 111 18.65 0.32 21.27
C PRO A 111 17.77 1.41 20.65
N GLY A 112 16.46 1.17 20.58
CA GLY A 112 15.45 2.15 20.15
C GLY A 112 15.06 2.14 18.66
N ARG A 113 15.52 1.18 17.83
CA ARG A 113 15.09 1.05 16.42
C ARG A 113 14.01 -0.01 16.21
N SER A 114 13.01 0.32 15.40
CA SER A 114 11.96 -0.60 14.92
C SER A 114 12.54 -1.62 13.92
N ILE A 115 11.97 -2.83 13.87
CA ILE A 115 12.38 -3.85 12.88
C ILE A 115 12.02 -3.31 11.48
N PRO A 116 12.98 -3.23 10.54
CA PRO A 116 12.68 -2.78 9.20
C PRO A 116 11.72 -3.75 8.51
N MET A 117 10.74 -3.19 7.80
CA MET A 117 9.79 -3.96 7.02
C MET A 117 10.49 -4.73 5.88
N PRO A 118 10.17 -6.02 5.66
CA PRO A 118 10.76 -6.79 4.57
C PRO A 118 10.53 -6.17 3.19
N VAL A 119 11.50 -6.29 2.29
CA VAL A 119 11.49 -5.58 0.99
C VAL A 119 10.40 -6.06 0.04
N PHE A 120 9.90 -7.27 0.24
CA PHE A 120 8.80 -7.80 -0.57
C PHE A 120 7.43 -7.20 -0.18
N THR A 121 7.34 -6.46 0.93
CA THR A 121 6.09 -5.84 1.37
C THR A 121 5.81 -4.54 0.61
N ASP A 122 4.55 -4.12 0.59
CA ASP A 122 4.10 -2.86 -0.02
C ASP A 122 3.40 -2.05 1.05
N SER A 123 3.82 -0.78 1.24
CA SER A 123 3.28 0.10 2.29
C SER A 123 1.77 0.28 2.18
N THR A 124 1.21 0.22 0.97
CA THR A 124 -0.24 0.37 0.73
C THR A 124 -1.05 -0.89 1.08
N MET A 125 -0.38 -2.00 1.38
CA MET A 125 -0.96 -3.30 1.71
C MET A 125 -0.53 -3.77 3.11
N THR A 126 -0.21 -2.87 4.04
CA THR A 126 0.24 -3.21 5.41
C THR A 126 -0.89 -3.29 6.45
N GLN A 127 -2.08 -3.75 6.03
CA GLN A 127 -3.26 -3.78 6.92
C GLN A 127 -3.06 -4.69 8.13
N THR A 128 -3.19 -4.13 9.34
CA THR A 128 -3.02 -4.85 10.63
C THR A 128 -4.34 -5.23 11.29
N TYR A 129 -5.47 -4.75 10.76
CA TYR A 129 -6.82 -4.95 11.31
C TYR A 129 -6.89 -4.57 12.79
N TYR A 130 -7.08 -5.54 13.69
CA TYR A 130 -7.25 -5.33 15.13
C TYR A 130 -6.06 -5.85 15.96
N LEU A 131 -4.89 -6.07 15.33
CA LEU A 131 -3.69 -6.47 16.06
C LEU A 131 -3.25 -5.36 17.04
N ASN A 132 -2.96 -5.76 18.26
CA ASN A 132 -2.28 -4.93 19.25
C ASN A 132 -0.78 -4.82 18.94
N GLU A 133 -0.03 -4.10 19.77
CA GLU A 133 1.41 -3.90 19.58
C GLU A 133 2.19 -5.23 19.54
N ASP A 134 1.89 -6.15 20.45
CA ASP A 134 2.48 -7.49 20.46
C ASP A 134 2.19 -8.25 19.16
N GLY A 135 0.94 -8.26 18.71
CA GLY A 135 0.54 -8.88 17.45
C GLY A 135 1.22 -8.26 16.23
N ARG A 136 1.35 -6.93 16.18
CA ARG A 136 2.08 -6.23 15.11
C ARG A 136 3.56 -6.60 15.11
N LEU A 137 4.18 -6.70 16.30
CA LEU A 137 5.57 -7.14 16.44
C LEU A 137 5.75 -8.59 15.98
N LYS A 138 4.85 -9.49 16.35
CA LYS A 138 4.82 -10.88 15.86
C LYS A 138 4.69 -10.94 14.34
N CYS A 139 3.82 -10.11 13.77
CA CYS A 139 3.66 -10.01 12.32
C CYS A 139 4.97 -9.61 11.63
N GLN A 140 5.68 -8.60 12.16
CA GLN A 140 6.98 -8.19 11.64
C GLN A 140 8.02 -9.32 11.74
N LYS A 141 8.15 -9.95 12.92
CA LYS A 141 9.07 -11.08 13.15
C LYS A 141 8.84 -12.22 12.17
N ILE A 142 7.59 -12.61 11.98
CA ILE A 142 7.20 -13.66 11.03
C ILE A 142 7.63 -13.27 9.61
N LEU A 143 7.30 -12.06 9.15
CA LEU A 143 7.62 -11.63 7.78
C LEU A 143 9.14 -11.49 7.55
N THR A 144 9.90 -11.03 8.55
CA THR A 144 11.37 -11.01 8.49
C THR A 144 11.95 -12.41 8.37
N MET A 145 11.38 -13.37 9.10
CA MET A 145 11.79 -14.77 8.98
C MET A 145 11.41 -15.37 7.62
N ILE A 146 10.27 -14.97 7.04
CA ILE A 146 9.89 -15.36 5.68
C ILE A 146 10.89 -14.80 4.65
N GLU A 147 11.33 -13.55 4.78
CA GLU A 147 12.35 -12.94 3.91
C GLU A 147 13.66 -13.71 3.95
N ALA A 148 14.15 -14.00 5.16
CA ALA A 148 15.39 -14.73 5.38
C ALA A 148 15.35 -16.14 4.76
N ASN A 149 14.19 -16.81 4.84
CA ASN A 149 14.02 -18.16 4.33
C ASN A 149 13.69 -18.23 2.83
N ASN A 150 13.27 -17.12 2.22
CA ASN A 150 12.76 -17.09 0.85
C ASN A 150 13.33 -15.92 0.05
N PRO A 151 14.66 -15.89 -0.21
CA PRO A 151 15.32 -14.78 -0.92
C PRO A 151 14.83 -14.59 -2.36
N GLN A 152 14.15 -15.58 -2.94
CA GLN A 152 13.51 -15.48 -4.25
C GLN A 152 12.26 -14.61 -4.27
N ILE A 153 11.64 -14.37 -3.10
CA ILE A 153 10.45 -13.52 -3.00
C ILE A 153 10.91 -12.07 -3.04
N THR A 154 10.55 -11.37 -4.12
CA THR A 154 10.96 -9.98 -4.36
C THR A 154 9.82 -8.99 -4.24
N TYR A 155 8.57 -9.47 -4.30
CA TYR A 155 7.38 -8.66 -4.10
C TYR A 155 6.19 -9.57 -3.81
N ALA A 156 5.57 -9.42 -2.65
CA ALA A 156 4.47 -10.23 -2.14
C ALA A 156 3.57 -9.43 -1.17
N PRO A 157 2.88 -8.39 -1.67
CA PRO A 157 2.13 -7.44 -0.84
C PRO A 157 1.01 -8.08 -0.01
N ALA A 158 0.44 -9.20 -0.46
CA ALA A 158 -0.62 -9.91 0.25
C ALA A 158 -0.15 -10.69 1.48
N LEU A 159 1.17 -10.92 1.66
CA LEU A 159 1.68 -11.68 2.81
C LEU A 159 1.50 -10.92 4.13
N TYR A 160 1.64 -9.60 4.12
CA TYR A 160 1.46 -8.80 5.33
C TYR A 160 0.03 -8.94 5.91
N PRO A 161 -1.04 -8.58 5.17
CA PRO A 161 -2.38 -8.62 5.71
C PRO A 161 -2.82 -10.05 5.98
N LEU A 162 -2.37 -11.02 5.17
CA LEU A 162 -2.65 -12.43 5.42
C LEU A 162 -2.03 -12.89 6.75
N THR A 163 -0.77 -12.58 7.01
CA THR A 163 -0.09 -12.89 8.30
C THR A 163 -0.82 -12.22 9.46
N ALA A 164 -1.24 -10.96 9.29
CA ALA A 164 -2.00 -10.26 10.31
C ALA A 164 -3.32 -10.96 10.62
N LEU A 165 -4.06 -11.46 9.61
CA LEU A 165 -5.28 -12.24 9.82
C LEU A 165 -5.02 -13.54 10.59
N PHE A 166 -3.95 -14.29 10.29
CA PHE A 166 -3.61 -15.51 11.02
C PHE A 166 -3.38 -15.24 12.51
N LEU A 167 -2.69 -14.14 12.84
CA LEU A 167 -2.41 -13.74 14.23
C LEU A 167 -3.66 -13.37 15.05
N HIS A 168 -4.82 -13.18 14.42
CA HIS A 168 -6.09 -13.01 15.15
C HIS A 168 -6.67 -14.34 15.65
N PHE A 169 -6.31 -15.47 15.03
CA PHE A 169 -6.96 -16.76 15.28
C PHE A 169 -6.02 -17.85 15.78
N VAL A 170 -4.73 -17.74 15.52
CA VAL A 170 -3.71 -18.72 15.91
C VAL A 170 -2.85 -18.11 17.01
N GLN A 171 -2.78 -18.78 18.16
CA GLN A 171 -2.11 -18.26 19.35
C GLN A 171 -0.58 -18.42 19.29
N ASP A 172 -0.09 -19.54 18.76
CA ASP A 172 1.35 -19.80 18.64
C ASP A 172 1.91 -19.09 17.38
N GLU A 173 2.80 -18.12 17.62
CA GLU A 173 3.49 -17.35 16.58
C GLU A 173 4.26 -18.26 15.59
N ALA A 174 4.87 -19.34 16.08
CA ALA A 174 5.61 -20.28 15.25
C ALA A 174 4.68 -21.12 14.36
N GLU A 175 3.45 -21.42 14.83
CA GLU A 175 2.43 -22.04 13.98
C GLU A 175 1.95 -21.10 12.88
N VAL A 176 1.82 -19.79 13.16
CA VAL A 176 1.51 -18.80 12.12
C VAL A 176 2.61 -18.77 11.07
N PHE A 177 3.87 -18.72 11.49
CA PHE A 177 5.00 -18.80 10.55
C PHE A 177 4.91 -20.06 9.67
N ALA A 178 4.68 -21.23 10.26
CA ALA A 178 4.54 -22.48 9.52
C ALA A 178 3.34 -22.45 8.55
N CYS A 179 2.23 -21.79 8.92
CA CYS A 179 1.10 -21.57 8.02
C CYS A 179 1.51 -20.75 6.78
N ILE A 180 2.18 -19.62 6.98
CA ILE A 180 2.59 -18.72 5.90
C ILE A 180 3.63 -19.40 5.00
N ASP A 181 4.63 -20.08 5.57
CA ASP A 181 5.63 -20.82 4.80
C ASP A 181 5.01 -21.94 3.95
N ALA A 182 4.03 -22.67 4.51
CA ALA A 182 3.31 -23.71 3.78
C ALA A 182 2.49 -23.17 2.59
N LEU A 183 1.95 -21.95 2.69
CA LEU A 183 1.20 -21.30 1.61
C LEU A 183 2.12 -20.84 0.48
N ILE A 184 3.32 -20.37 0.81
CA ILE A 184 4.33 -19.93 -0.17
C ILE A 184 4.92 -21.14 -0.90
N ARG A 185 5.23 -22.22 -0.16
CA ARG A 185 5.93 -23.41 -0.69
C ARG A 185 5.13 -24.70 -0.45
N PRO A 186 3.95 -24.83 -1.05
CA PRO A 186 3.18 -26.07 -0.94
C PRO A 186 3.99 -27.23 -1.55
N LYS A 187 4.03 -28.36 -0.83
CA LYS A 187 4.73 -29.59 -1.26
C LYS A 187 3.78 -30.60 -1.90
N LYS A 188 2.55 -30.67 -1.40
CA LYS A 188 1.53 -31.64 -1.84
C LYS A 188 0.62 -31.11 -2.95
N THR A 189 0.60 -29.80 -3.19
CA THR A 189 -0.27 -29.14 -4.18
C THR A 189 0.52 -28.16 -5.04
N GLY A 190 0.01 -27.81 -6.23
CA GLY A 190 0.61 -26.76 -7.06
C GLY A 190 0.63 -25.38 -6.40
N LYS A 191 1.15 -24.36 -7.11
CA LYS A 191 1.30 -22.97 -6.63
C LYS A 191 0.00 -22.45 -5.99
N PHE A 192 0.05 -22.19 -4.67
CA PHE A 192 -1.11 -21.82 -3.84
C PHE A 192 -1.16 -20.31 -3.58
N PHE A 193 0.01 -19.69 -3.42
CA PHE A 193 0.21 -18.25 -3.31
C PHE A 193 0.64 -17.64 -4.65
N MET A 194 0.22 -16.41 -4.94
CA MET A 194 0.53 -15.67 -6.18
C MET A 194 1.28 -14.39 -5.88
N GLY A 195 2.04 -13.88 -6.86
CA GLY A 195 2.75 -12.61 -6.71
C GLY A 195 3.87 -12.76 -5.70
N ASP A 196 4.82 -13.64 -6.00
CA ASP A 196 6.14 -13.76 -5.35
C ASP A 196 7.19 -12.84 -5.99
N THR A 197 6.85 -12.27 -7.15
CA THR A 197 7.63 -11.25 -7.87
C THR A 197 6.70 -10.18 -8.43
N VAL A 198 7.25 -9.00 -8.76
CA VAL A 198 6.48 -7.91 -9.40
C VAL A 198 5.87 -8.38 -10.72
N THR A 199 6.61 -9.17 -11.51
CA THR A 199 6.14 -9.71 -12.79
C THR A 199 4.96 -10.66 -12.59
N SER A 200 5.05 -11.56 -11.60
CA SER A 200 3.96 -12.49 -11.31
C SER A 200 2.71 -11.77 -10.79
N TRP A 201 2.90 -10.74 -9.94
CA TRP A 201 1.82 -9.89 -9.47
C TRP A 201 1.13 -9.13 -10.61
N LYS A 202 1.89 -8.45 -11.48
CA LYS A 202 1.33 -7.76 -12.66
C LYS A 202 0.61 -8.72 -13.61
N SER A 203 1.15 -9.92 -13.77
CA SER A 203 0.52 -10.97 -14.57
C SER A 203 -0.82 -11.40 -13.98
N ALA A 204 -0.92 -11.53 -12.66
CA ALA A 204 -2.20 -11.80 -11.98
C ALA A 204 -3.21 -10.65 -12.16
N SER A 205 -2.78 -9.38 -12.10
CA SER A 205 -3.65 -8.23 -12.43
C SER A 205 -4.18 -8.30 -13.87
N LYS A 206 -3.32 -8.64 -14.84
CA LYS A 206 -3.73 -8.85 -16.24
C LYS A 206 -4.70 -10.01 -16.39
N VAL A 207 -4.52 -11.11 -15.64
CA VAL A 207 -5.51 -12.20 -15.58
C VAL A 207 -6.84 -11.70 -15.04
N MET A 208 -6.86 -10.89 -13.98
CA MET A 208 -8.09 -10.31 -13.46
C MET A 208 -8.82 -9.48 -14.54
N ALA A 209 -8.10 -8.56 -15.19
CA ALA A 209 -8.64 -7.75 -16.28
C ALA A 209 -9.21 -8.61 -17.43
N GLU A 210 -8.49 -9.66 -17.81
CA GLU A 210 -8.89 -10.59 -18.86
C GLU A 210 -10.14 -11.41 -18.48
N LEU A 211 -10.23 -11.86 -17.22
CA LEU A 211 -11.42 -12.55 -16.72
C LEU A 211 -12.64 -11.64 -16.75
N VAL A 212 -12.48 -10.38 -16.37
CA VAL A 212 -13.53 -9.36 -16.45
C VAL A 212 -13.97 -9.17 -17.89
N ARG A 213 -13.03 -9.00 -18.82
CA ARG A 213 -13.33 -8.85 -20.25
C ARG A 213 -14.12 -10.04 -20.79
N ARG A 214 -13.74 -11.27 -20.41
CA ARG A 214 -14.39 -12.52 -20.86
C ARG A 214 -15.76 -12.76 -20.21
N ARG A 215 -15.94 -12.43 -18.93
CA ARG A 215 -17.13 -12.79 -18.15
C ARG A 215 -18.14 -11.66 -18.01
N MET A 216 -17.69 -10.41 -18.12
CA MET A 216 -18.48 -9.20 -17.86
C MET A 216 -18.14 -8.11 -18.89
N LYS A 217 -18.24 -8.44 -20.18
CA LYS A 217 -17.82 -7.57 -21.30
C LYS A 217 -18.43 -6.16 -21.25
N ALA A 218 -19.70 -6.02 -20.85
CA ALA A 218 -20.34 -4.71 -20.70
C ALA A 218 -19.67 -3.86 -19.61
N ILE A 219 -19.34 -4.46 -18.48
CA ILE A 219 -18.59 -3.80 -17.39
C ILE A 219 -17.18 -3.44 -17.87
N TYR A 220 -16.49 -4.38 -18.51
CA TYR A 220 -15.15 -4.12 -19.04
C TYR A 220 -15.14 -2.93 -20.00
N ASN A 221 -16.05 -2.94 -20.97
CA ASN A 221 -16.20 -1.84 -21.92
C ASN A 221 -16.52 -0.54 -21.18
N PHE A 222 -17.43 -0.55 -20.21
CA PHE A 222 -17.74 0.63 -19.42
C PHE A 222 -16.51 1.20 -18.69
N ILE A 223 -15.69 0.33 -18.09
CA ILE A 223 -14.42 0.72 -17.46
C ILE A 223 -13.50 1.38 -18.50
N LEU A 224 -13.39 0.81 -19.71
CA LEU A 224 -12.57 1.39 -20.78
C LEU A 224 -13.04 2.79 -21.24
N HIS A 225 -14.33 3.11 -21.09
CA HIS A 225 -14.90 4.41 -21.45
C HIS A 225 -14.89 5.39 -20.26
N SER A 226 -14.94 4.89 -19.02
CA SER A 226 -14.94 5.74 -17.80
C SER A 226 -13.54 6.17 -17.39
N ILE A 227 -12.52 5.42 -17.82
CA ILE A 227 -11.12 5.78 -17.65
C ILE A 227 -10.70 6.55 -18.92
N GLU A 228 -10.95 7.86 -18.94
CA GLU A 228 -10.39 8.80 -19.94
C GLU A 228 -9.16 9.50 -19.33
N GLY A 229 -8.04 9.57 -20.07
CA GLY A 229 -6.82 10.21 -19.59
C GLY A 229 -5.94 9.35 -18.66
N THR A 230 -5.04 9.98 -17.91
CA THR A 230 -3.78 9.50 -17.30
C THR A 230 -3.80 8.27 -16.37
N GLU A 231 -4.95 7.68 -16.03
CA GLU A 231 -5.01 6.37 -15.36
C GLU A 231 -4.89 5.25 -16.40
N ARG A 232 -3.89 4.38 -16.29
CA ARG A 232 -3.79 3.25 -17.21
C ARG A 232 -4.88 2.24 -16.87
N ARG A 233 -5.52 1.70 -17.90
CA ARG A 233 -6.48 0.58 -17.81
C ARG A 233 -5.99 -0.61 -16.96
N ASP A 234 -4.67 -0.80 -16.88
CA ASP A 234 -4.02 -1.82 -16.07
C ASP A 234 -3.98 -1.47 -14.56
N GLU A 235 -3.91 -0.18 -14.19
CA GLU A 235 -3.73 0.30 -12.81
C GLU A 235 -4.96 0.09 -11.92
N LEU A 236 -6.17 0.14 -12.50
CA LEU A 236 -7.37 -0.23 -11.75
C LEU A 236 -7.28 -1.68 -11.27
N PHE A 237 -6.91 -2.58 -12.18
CA PHE A 237 -6.83 -4.00 -11.88
C PHE A 237 -5.63 -4.35 -11.02
N ASP A 238 -4.60 -3.52 -10.94
CA ASP A 238 -3.50 -3.70 -9.98
C ASP A 238 -3.96 -3.63 -8.52
N ASN A 239 -5.05 -2.90 -8.24
CA ASN A 239 -5.62 -2.78 -6.89
C ASN A 239 -6.53 -3.94 -6.48
N TRP A 240 -6.70 -4.98 -7.30
CA TRP A 240 -7.73 -6.00 -7.06
C TRP A 240 -7.55 -6.80 -5.76
N LEU A 241 -6.31 -7.02 -5.34
CA LEU A 241 -6.00 -7.66 -4.05
C LEU A 241 -6.20 -6.69 -2.88
N LYS A 242 -6.01 -5.39 -3.09
CA LYS A 242 -6.28 -4.34 -2.10
C LYS A 242 -7.76 -4.26 -1.77
N TRP A 243 -8.62 -4.40 -2.76
CA TRP A 243 -10.07 -4.50 -2.53
C TRP A 243 -10.43 -5.61 -1.55
N ILE A 244 -9.71 -6.75 -1.60
CA ILE A 244 -9.99 -7.93 -0.78
C ILE A 244 -9.31 -7.82 0.60
N PHE A 245 -8.01 -7.51 0.65
CA PHE A 245 -7.24 -7.60 1.89
C PHE A 245 -7.22 -6.31 2.69
N VAL A 246 -7.42 -5.14 2.06
CA VAL A 246 -7.35 -3.85 2.75
C VAL A 246 -8.74 -3.25 2.89
N ASP A 247 -9.52 -3.25 1.81
CA ASP A 247 -10.79 -2.52 1.78
C ASP A 247 -11.97 -3.32 2.32
N LEU A 248 -12.02 -4.65 2.18
CA LEU A 248 -13.13 -5.43 2.75
C LEU A 248 -13.16 -5.35 4.29
N PRO A 249 -14.36 -5.25 4.90
CA PRO A 249 -14.52 -5.40 6.34
C PRO A 249 -13.97 -6.73 6.85
N PHE A 250 -13.46 -6.72 8.09
CA PHE A 250 -12.80 -7.86 8.73
C PHE A 250 -13.64 -9.15 8.66
N GLU A 251 -14.92 -9.07 9.01
CA GLU A 251 -15.85 -10.22 8.99
C GLU A 251 -16.01 -10.83 7.59
N THR A 252 -15.91 -10.01 6.55
CA THR A 252 -16.03 -10.45 5.16
C THR A 252 -14.73 -11.07 4.68
N VAL A 253 -13.58 -10.45 4.95
CA VAL A 253 -12.29 -10.97 4.48
C VAL A 253 -11.94 -12.31 5.14
N ILE A 254 -12.27 -12.53 6.42
CA ILE A 254 -12.00 -13.83 7.07
C ILE A 254 -12.82 -14.97 6.46
N ARG A 255 -14.05 -14.69 5.99
CA ARG A 255 -14.87 -15.68 5.24
C ARG A 255 -14.29 -15.99 3.86
N VAL A 256 -13.71 -14.99 3.21
CA VAL A 256 -12.96 -15.18 1.96
C VAL A 256 -11.71 -16.04 2.22
N VAL A 257 -10.99 -15.79 3.31
CA VAL A 257 -9.78 -16.56 3.69
C VAL A 257 -10.12 -18.00 4.06
N ASP A 258 -11.20 -18.26 4.80
CA ASP A 258 -11.68 -19.63 5.09
C ASP A 258 -11.80 -20.47 3.81
N CYS A 259 -12.38 -19.89 2.75
CA CYS A 259 -12.50 -20.55 1.45
C CYS A 259 -11.17 -20.62 0.70
N TYR A 260 -10.38 -19.55 0.72
CA TYR A 260 -9.07 -19.47 0.06
C TYR A 260 -8.11 -20.56 0.57
N LEU A 261 -8.05 -20.79 1.88
CA LEU A 261 -7.17 -21.81 2.47
C LEU A 261 -7.56 -23.25 2.08
N TYR A 262 -8.81 -23.48 1.67
CA TYR A 262 -9.24 -24.80 1.20
C TYR A 262 -9.10 -24.95 -0.33
N GLU A 263 -9.45 -23.91 -1.08
CA GLU A 263 -9.62 -23.98 -2.54
C GLU A 263 -8.51 -23.30 -3.35
N GLY A 264 -7.64 -22.54 -2.70
CA GLY A 264 -6.51 -21.83 -3.29
C GLY A 264 -6.86 -20.50 -3.96
N MET A 265 -5.87 -19.96 -4.67
CA MET A 265 -5.87 -18.63 -5.29
C MET A 265 -7.08 -18.28 -6.16
N LYS A 266 -7.78 -19.27 -6.72
CA LYS A 266 -9.00 -19.06 -7.53
C LYS A 266 -10.11 -18.37 -6.74
N VAL A 267 -10.15 -18.52 -5.41
CA VAL A 267 -11.12 -17.85 -4.54
C VAL A 267 -10.93 -16.34 -4.55
N LEU A 268 -9.67 -15.87 -4.58
CA LEU A 268 -9.38 -14.44 -4.64
C LEU A 268 -9.89 -13.85 -5.96
N PHE A 269 -9.61 -14.51 -7.11
CA PHE A 269 -10.14 -14.06 -8.40
C PHE A 269 -11.67 -14.01 -8.43
N ARG A 270 -12.34 -15.03 -7.87
CA ARG A 270 -13.80 -15.07 -7.75
C ARG A 270 -14.34 -13.92 -6.92
N THR A 271 -13.65 -13.58 -5.84
CA THR A 271 -14.01 -12.48 -4.94
C THR A 271 -13.85 -11.15 -5.67
N GLY A 272 -12.73 -10.90 -6.34
CA GLY A 272 -12.52 -9.68 -7.13
C GLY A 272 -13.57 -9.51 -8.24
N LEU A 273 -13.90 -10.58 -8.97
CA LEU A 273 -14.98 -10.57 -9.97
C LEU A 273 -16.35 -10.27 -9.34
N ALA A 274 -16.62 -10.82 -8.16
CA ALA A 274 -17.88 -10.60 -7.45
C ALA A 274 -18.02 -9.16 -6.96
N LEU A 275 -16.97 -8.60 -6.34
CA LEU A 275 -16.94 -7.21 -5.88
C LEU A 275 -17.26 -6.27 -7.02
N MET A 276 -16.60 -6.47 -8.16
CA MET A 276 -16.83 -5.60 -9.30
C MET A 276 -18.22 -5.78 -9.92
N LYS A 277 -18.73 -7.02 -10.00
CA LYS A 277 -20.09 -7.29 -10.46
C LYS A 277 -21.13 -6.60 -9.57
N LEU A 278 -20.93 -6.63 -8.26
CA LEU A 278 -21.84 -6.03 -7.28
C LEU A 278 -21.75 -4.50 -7.32
N PHE A 279 -20.55 -3.93 -7.43
CA PHE A 279 -20.35 -2.49 -7.59
C PHE A 279 -21.09 -1.93 -8.80
N PHE A 280 -20.92 -2.55 -9.98
CA PHE A 280 -21.62 -2.08 -11.18
C PHE A 280 -23.12 -2.38 -11.17
N LYS A 281 -23.56 -3.35 -10.36
CA LYS A 281 -24.99 -3.58 -10.11
C LYS A 281 -25.58 -2.48 -9.22
N SER A 282 -24.87 -2.03 -8.19
CA SER A 282 -25.34 -0.96 -7.29
C SER A 282 -25.27 0.42 -7.92
N ALA A 283 -24.26 0.68 -8.77
CA ALA A 283 -24.05 1.99 -9.41
C ALA A 283 -25.07 2.36 -10.51
N GLY A 284 -25.90 1.43 -11.00
CA GLY A 284 -27.00 1.76 -11.91
C GLY A 284 -26.62 2.09 -13.36
N ARG A 285 -25.42 1.72 -13.84
CA ARG A 285 -24.89 1.97 -15.20
C ARG A 285 -24.90 3.46 -15.61
N PRO A 286 -24.12 4.32 -14.92
CA PRO A 286 -23.90 5.70 -15.36
C PRO A 286 -23.20 5.73 -16.73
N TYR A 287 -23.13 6.89 -17.40
CA TYR A 287 -22.44 7.04 -18.68
C TYR A 287 -20.91 7.14 -18.53
N SER A 288 -20.45 7.71 -17.42
CA SER A 288 -19.05 7.74 -16.99
C SER A 288 -18.98 7.81 -15.46
N MET A 289 -17.88 7.34 -14.88
CA MET A 289 -17.64 7.31 -13.44
C MET A 289 -16.26 7.91 -13.14
N PRO A 290 -16.16 9.21 -12.82
CA PRO A 290 -14.90 9.79 -12.38
C PRO A 290 -14.46 9.15 -11.06
N ASN A 291 -13.15 9.08 -10.83
CA ASN A 291 -12.55 8.46 -9.63
C ASN A 291 -13.02 7.00 -9.44
N LEU A 292 -13.15 6.25 -10.53
CA LEU A 292 -13.65 4.87 -10.51
C LEU A 292 -12.89 3.99 -9.50
N ALA A 293 -11.56 4.09 -9.45
CA ALA A 293 -10.75 3.33 -8.52
C ALA A 293 -11.09 3.64 -7.05
N GLN A 294 -11.25 4.92 -6.71
CA GLN A 294 -11.63 5.37 -5.38
C GLN A 294 -13.05 4.93 -5.02
N ASN A 295 -14.02 5.08 -5.93
CA ASN A 295 -15.40 4.68 -5.72
C ASN A 295 -15.54 3.16 -5.49
N LEU A 296 -14.77 2.37 -6.24
CA LEU A 296 -14.73 0.92 -6.05
C LEU A 296 -14.09 0.54 -4.70
N SER A 297 -13.03 1.23 -4.28
CA SER A 297 -12.42 1.04 -2.96
C SER A 297 -13.39 1.38 -1.82
N LEU A 298 -14.09 2.52 -1.90
CA LEU A 298 -15.13 2.90 -0.94
C LEU A 298 -16.27 1.89 -0.90
N PHE A 299 -16.74 1.42 -2.06
CA PHE A 299 -17.75 0.37 -2.12
C PHE A 299 -17.31 -0.93 -1.43
N CYS A 300 -16.05 -1.32 -1.57
CA CYS A 300 -15.53 -2.51 -0.89
C CYS A 300 -15.53 -2.33 0.64
N ARG A 301 -15.20 -1.13 1.14
CA ARG A 301 -15.27 -0.78 2.58
C ARG A 301 -16.69 -0.80 3.12
N GLU A 302 -17.66 -0.41 2.29
CA GLU A 302 -19.07 -0.36 2.67
C GLU A 302 -19.89 -1.56 2.18
N ILE A 303 -19.24 -2.66 1.78
CA ILE A 303 -19.90 -3.81 1.13
C ILE A 303 -21.05 -4.39 1.95
N GLN A 304 -20.97 -4.31 3.29
CA GLN A 304 -21.99 -4.82 4.21
C GLN A 304 -23.33 -4.09 4.08
N LYS A 305 -23.34 -2.85 3.57
CA LYS A 305 -24.57 -2.13 3.22
C LYS A 305 -25.27 -2.71 1.98
N HIS A 306 -24.56 -3.49 1.18
CA HIS A 306 -25.01 -4.00 -0.12
C HIS A 306 -25.24 -5.51 -0.13
N CYS A 307 -24.44 -6.29 0.61
CA CYS A 307 -24.61 -7.73 0.72
C CYS A 307 -23.87 -8.32 1.94
N SER A 308 -24.30 -9.50 2.38
CA SER A 308 -23.56 -10.29 3.38
C SER A 308 -22.28 -10.90 2.79
N ALA A 309 -21.37 -11.38 3.66
CA ALA A 309 -20.21 -12.14 3.22
C ALA A 309 -20.60 -13.43 2.46
N ALA A 310 -21.68 -14.09 2.90
CA ALA A 310 -22.24 -15.27 2.25
C ALA A 310 -22.75 -14.95 0.84
N ASP A 311 -23.43 -13.81 0.65
CA ASP A 311 -23.91 -13.36 -0.66
C ASP A 311 -22.75 -13.01 -1.60
N LEU A 312 -21.72 -12.33 -1.10
CA LEU A 312 -20.51 -12.03 -1.87
C LEU A 312 -19.86 -13.32 -2.39
N LEU A 313 -19.66 -14.30 -1.49
CA LEU A 313 -19.10 -15.60 -1.85
C LEU A 313 -20.01 -16.38 -2.81
N LYS A 314 -21.33 -16.33 -2.62
CA LYS A 314 -22.32 -16.95 -3.53
C LYS A 314 -22.19 -16.35 -4.93
N VAL A 315 -22.04 -15.04 -5.06
CA VAL A 315 -21.77 -14.40 -6.36
C VAL A 315 -20.42 -14.84 -6.92
N GLY A 316 -19.35 -14.88 -6.12
CA GLY A 316 -18.03 -15.32 -6.57
C GLY A 316 -17.99 -16.78 -7.04
N PHE A 317 -18.69 -17.67 -6.35
CA PHE A 317 -18.78 -19.09 -6.73
C PHE A 317 -19.71 -19.34 -7.90
N SER A 318 -20.59 -18.39 -8.25
CA SER A 318 -21.43 -18.48 -9.45
C SER A 318 -20.65 -18.39 -10.76
N PHE A 319 -19.43 -17.83 -10.75
CA PHE A 319 -18.60 -17.76 -11.96
C PHE A 319 -18.12 -19.15 -12.40
N PRO A 320 -18.53 -19.67 -13.57
CA PRO A 320 -18.17 -21.02 -13.98
C PRO A 320 -16.71 -21.08 -14.46
N ARG A 321 -16.12 -22.29 -14.43
CA ARG A 321 -14.85 -22.63 -15.11
C ARG A 321 -13.70 -21.63 -14.82
N LEU A 322 -13.28 -21.61 -13.56
CA LEU A 322 -12.07 -20.96 -13.07
C LEU A 322 -11.23 -22.02 -12.36
N ALA A 323 -10.68 -22.96 -13.13
CA ALA A 323 -9.76 -23.96 -12.58
C ALA A 323 -8.43 -23.30 -12.22
N GLN A 324 -7.73 -23.86 -11.24
CA GLN A 324 -6.46 -23.30 -10.79
C GLN A 324 -5.39 -23.39 -11.89
N ASP A 325 -5.34 -24.51 -12.62
CA ASP A 325 -4.38 -24.71 -13.71
C ASP A 325 -4.61 -23.77 -14.89
N ASP A 326 -5.87 -23.44 -15.18
CA ASP A 326 -6.22 -22.44 -16.21
C ASP A 326 -5.66 -21.05 -15.81
N LEU A 327 -5.83 -20.68 -14.54
CA LEU A 327 -5.33 -19.41 -14.01
C LEU A 327 -3.80 -19.37 -14.02
N LEU A 328 -3.13 -20.43 -13.59
CA LEU A 328 -1.67 -20.52 -13.62
C LEU A 328 -1.14 -20.46 -15.05
N THR A 329 -1.82 -21.12 -16.00
CA THR A 329 -1.49 -21.04 -17.42
C THR A 329 -1.59 -19.61 -17.94
N MET A 330 -2.70 -18.91 -17.64
CA MET A 330 -2.85 -17.50 -18.04
C MET A 330 -1.81 -16.59 -17.38
N ILE A 331 -1.49 -16.80 -16.10
CA ILE A 331 -0.44 -16.04 -15.40
C ILE A 331 0.90 -16.24 -16.12
N ARG A 332 1.31 -17.49 -16.40
CA ARG A 332 2.56 -17.78 -17.12
C ARG A 332 2.59 -17.15 -18.52
N GLN A 333 1.47 -17.18 -19.25
CA GLN A 333 1.37 -16.53 -20.57
C GLN A 333 1.64 -15.02 -20.48
N PHE A 334 1.03 -14.35 -19.49
CA PHE A 334 1.30 -12.92 -19.26
C PHE A 334 2.71 -12.66 -18.71
N GLU A 335 3.27 -13.54 -17.88
CA GLU A 335 4.67 -13.43 -17.41
C GLU A 335 5.64 -13.44 -18.60
N VAL A 336 5.47 -14.40 -19.53
CA VAL A 336 6.27 -14.47 -20.76
C VAL A 336 6.08 -13.21 -21.60
N THR A 337 4.85 -12.71 -21.76
CA THR A 337 4.60 -11.49 -22.54
C THR A 337 5.27 -10.26 -21.92
N ILE A 338 5.17 -10.10 -20.59
CA ILE A 338 5.79 -8.98 -19.87
C ILE A 338 7.31 -9.06 -19.96
N GLN A 339 7.90 -10.26 -19.86
CA GLN A 339 9.35 -10.46 -19.96
C GLN A 339 9.88 -10.33 -21.40
N ALA A 340 9.09 -10.77 -22.38
CA ALA A 340 9.45 -10.74 -23.80
C ALA A 340 9.28 -9.36 -24.44
N THR A 341 8.68 -8.39 -23.74
CA THR A 341 8.61 -7.00 -24.19
C THR A 341 9.95 -6.33 -23.85
N PRO A 342 10.88 -6.13 -24.81
CA PRO A 342 12.07 -5.32 -24.55
C PRO A 342 11.61 -3.85 -24.53
N ALA A 343 12.24 -2.98 -23.74
CA ALA A 343 12.11 -1.54 -23.92
C ALA A 343 12.34 -1.21 -25.42
N ALA A 344 11.32 -0.67 -26.08
CA ALA A 344 11.08 -0.85 -27.52
C ALA A 344 12.22 -0.35 -28.43
N ARG A 345 12.52 -1.16 -29.47
CA ARG A 345 13.23 -0.72 -30.68
C ARG A 345 12.33 0.23 -31.48
N ILE A 346 12.91 1.35 -31.89
CA ILE A 346 12.36 2.33 -32.82
C ILE A 346 12.38 1.75 -34.25
N SER A 347 11.26 1.79 -34.96
CA SER A 347 11.19 2.09 -36.40
C SER A 347 9.77 2.50 -36.82
N PRO A 348 9.62 3.34 -37.87
CA PRO A 348 8.46 4.20 -38.05
C PRO A 348 7.58 3.78 -39.23
N SER A 349 6.28 3.63 -39.01
CA SER A 349 5.20 3.87 -40.01
C SER A 349 3.87 3.42 -39.42
N ASP A 350 3.06 4.40 -39.03
CA ASP A 350 1.67 4.56 -39.45
C ASP A 350 0.95 5.45 -38.43
N GLU A 351 0.44 6.55 -38.96
CA GLU A 351 -0.22 7.62 -38.23
C GLU A 351 -1.51 7.13 -37.56
N GLY A 352 -1.76 7.63 -36.35
CA GLY A 352 -3.10 7.64 -35.78
C GLY A 352 -3.32 6.89 -34.47
N ALA A 353 -2.44 7.03 -33.47
CA ALA A 353 -2.77 6.94 -32.03
C ALA A 353 -1.48 7.05 -31.21
N LYS A 354 -1.21 8.19 -30.55
CA LYS A 354 -0.02 8.34 -29.70
C LYS A 354 -0.35 8.06 -28.24
N THR A 355 -0.14 6.79 -27.91
CA THR A 355 -0.05 6.15 -26.60
C THR A 355 1.08 6.76 -25.75
N TYR A 356 0.79 7.11 -24.49
CA TYR A 356 1.79 7.55 -23.51
C TYR A 356 2.42 6.34 -22.78
N PRO A 357 3.75 6.15 -22.82
CA PRO A 357 4.46 5.19 -21.99
C PRO A 357 5.06 5.86 -20.73
N GLY A 358 4.29 6.03 -19.65
CA GLY A 358 4.84 6.16 -18.30
C GLY A 358 5.37 4.81 -17.78
N GLU A 359 6.58 4.42 -18.20
CA GLU A 359 7.29 3.31 -17.57
C GLU A 359 7.60 3.68 -16.11
N TYR A 360 6.95 3.01 -15.16
CA TYR A 360 7.38 2.97 -13.76
C TYR A 360 8.77 2.32 -13.71
N ARG A 361 9.81 3.15 -13.77
CA ARG A 361 11.19 2.70 -13.62
C ARG A 361 11.45 2.43 -12.13
N ARG A 362 11.85 1.18 -11.87
CA ARG A 362 12.19 0.60 -10.58
C ARG A 362 13.08 1.53 -9.74
N SER A 363 12.70 1.72 -8.48
CA SER A 363 13.64 2.07 -7.42
C SER A 363 14.69 0.97 -7.30
N ILE A 364 15.96 1.32 -7.46
CA ILE A 364 17.07 0.49 -6.95
C ILE A 364 16.95 0.54 -5.43
N SER A 365 16.82 -0.63 -4.79
CA SER A 365 16.84 -0.77 -3.34
C SER A 365 18.21 -0.35 -2.81
N VAL A 366 18.29 0.83 -2.20
CA VAL A 366 19.44 1.20 -1.38
C VAL A 366 19.27 0.50 -0.03
N PRO A 367 20.27 -0.23 0.50
CA PRO A 367 20.17 -0.84 1.81
C PRO A 367 19.81 0.20 2.88
N ALA A 368 18.96 -0.19 3.84
CA ALA A 368 18.42 0.66 4.91
C ALA A 368 19.49 1.38 5.77
N SER A 369 20.77 1.01 5.61
CA SER A 369 21.92 1.58 6.31
C SER A 369 22.33 2.99 5.86
N VAL A 370 21.71 3.58 4.82
CA VAL A 370 22.07 4.92 4.30
C VAL A 370 20.98 5.98 4.57
N ILE A 371 19.90 5.62 5.27
CA ILE A 371 18.82 6.58 5.56
C ILE A 371 19.18 7.37 6.83
N PRO A 372 19.39 8.69 6.75
CA PRO A 372 19.77 9.50 7.90
C PRO A 372 18.56 9.64 8.84
N THR A 373 18.45 8.75 9.82
CA THR A 373 17.34 8.74 10.80
C THR A 373 17.33 9.98 11.69
N ASP A 374 18.45 10.70 11.81
CA ASP A 374 18.54 11.94 12.60
C ASP A 374 17.60 13.03 12.06
N VAL A 375 17.25 12.95 10.78
CA VAL A 375 16.38 13.92 10.09
C VAL A 375 14.93 13.80 10.56
N ILE A 376 14.50 12.60 10.97
CA ILE A 376 13.18 12.38 11.58
C ILE A 376 13.07 13.19 12.88
N ASN A 377 14.15 13.31 13.65
CA ASN A 377 14.16 14.09 14.87
C ASN A 377 14.20 15.61 14.61
N MET A 378 14.59 16.04 13.41
CA MET A 378 14.62 17.45 13.01
C MET A 378 13.24 17.93 12.54
N SER A 379 12.44 17.06 11.92
CA SER A 379 11.11 17.43 11.41
C SER A 379 10.04 17.31 12.50
N ARG A 380 9.17 18.33 12.58
CA ARG A 380 7.94 18.34 13.38
C ARG A 380 6.73 17.87 12.58
N ILE A 381 6.88 17.75 11.26
CA ILE A 381 5.85 17.29 10.33
C ILE A 381 5.93 15.78 10.10
N LEU A 382 7.12 15.25 9.80
CA LEU A 382 7.29 13.90 9.31
C LEU A 382 7.29 12.85 10.42
N ARG A 383 6.46 11.83 10.26
CA ARG A 383 6.63 10.56 10.97
C ARG A 383 7.67 9.68 10.27
N GLU A 384 8.17 8.69 10.99
CA GLU A 384 9.17 7.73 10.49
C GLU A 384 8.72 7.05 9.18
N ASP A 385 7.47 6.58 9.09
CA ASP A 385 6.90 5.96 7.88
C ASP A 385 6.86 6.93 6.68
N GLN A 386 6.56 8.19 6.94
CA GLN A 386 6.43 9.23 5.92
C GLN A 386 7.81 9.69 5.41
N PHE A 387 8.79 9.79 6.31
CA PHE A 387 10.18 10.07 5.94
C PHE A 387 10.74 8.96 5.05
N TYR A 388 10.50 7.69 5.40
CA TYR A 388 10.94 6.56 4.58
C TYR A 388 10.34 6.58 3.18
N ALA A 389 9.02 6.84 3.05
CA ALA A 389 8.36 6.96 1.76
C ALA A 389 8.97 8.10 0.91
N LEU A 390 9.11 9.28 1.50
CA LEU A 390 9.69 10.45 0.83
C LEU A 390 11.14 10.20 0.40
N TRP A 391 11.96 9.59 1.26
CA TRP A 391 13.37 9.30 0.97
C TRP A 391 13.53 8.36 -0.23
N GLN A 392 12.59 7.44 -0.42
CA GLN A 392 12.56 6.53 -1.58
C GLN A 392 12.14 7.21 -2.88
N TRP A 393 11.57 8.41 -2.84
CA TRP A 393 11.18 9.17 -4.03
C TRP A 393 12.25 10.15 -4.50
N LEU A 394 13.19 10.52 -3.62
CA LEU A 394 14.30 11.42 -3.98
C LEU A 394 15.16 10.83 -5.10
N PRO A 395 15.76 11.65 -5.98
CA PRO A 395 16.76 11.17 -6.92
C PRO A 395 17.93 10.51 -6.18
N LEU A 396 18.44 9.39 -6.69
CA LEU A 396 19.43 8.55 -6.00
C LEU A 396 20.64 9.33 -5.46
N ARG A 397 21.13 10.32 -6.22
CA ARG A 397 22.29 11.14 -5.83
C ARG A 397 22.04 12.03 -4.60
N HIS A 398 20.79 12.34 -4.28
CA HIS A 398 20.44 13.11 -3.09
C HIS A 398 20.19 12.21 -1.87
N ARG A 399 20.01 10.89 -2.07
CA ARG A 399 19.82 9.92 -0.97
C ARG A 399 21.09 9.61 -0.19
N ILE A 400 22.24 10.00 -0.73
CA ILE A 400 23.56 9.84 -0.08
C ILE A 400 24.01 11.11 0.64
N ALA A 401 23.31 12.23 0.45
CA ALA A 401 23.59 13.49 1.13
C ALA A 401 22.85 13.56 2.47
N GLN A 402 23.43 14.28 3.44
CA GLN A 402 22.78 14.51 4.72
C GLN A 402 21.88 15.75 4.60
N PRO A 403 20.56 15.60 4.76
CA PRO A 403 19.67 16.74 4.63
C PRO A 403 19.69 17.55 5.94
N THR A 404 19.49 18.85 5.82
CA THR A 404 19.44 19.78 6.95
C THR A 404 18.13 20.55 6.93
N LEU A 405 17.54 20.77 8.09
CA LEU A 405 16.40 21.66 8.22
C LEU A 405 16.88 23.10 8.04
N LEU A 406 16.51 23.73 6.92
CA LEU A 406 16.87 25.11 6.61
C LEU A 406 15.86 26.10 7.16
N TYR A 407 14.59 25.72 7.13
CA TYR A 407 13.48 26.58 7.54
C TYR A 407 12.39 25.75 8.22
N THR A 408 11.83 26.30 9.29
CA THR A 408 10.59 25.84 9.91
C THR A 408 9.79 27.04 10.36
N SER A 409 8.49 27.06 10.06
CA SER A 409 7.60 28.16 10.46
C SER A 409 7.44 28.28 11.98
N GLU A 410 7.73 27.22 12.75
CA GLU A 410 7.68 27.27 14.21
C GLU A 410 8.81 28.11 14.83
N GLU A 411 9.97 28.17 14.18
CA GLU A 411 11.12 28.96 14.64
C GLU A 411 11.27 30.27 13.87
N HIS A 412 11.04 30.23 12.56
CA HIS A 412 11.32 31.35 11.65
C HIS A 412 10.07 32.20 11.33
N GLY A 413 8.89 31.79 11.81
CA GLY A 413 7.62 32.46 11.55
C GLY A 413 7.10 32.27 10.13
N THR A 414 5.90 32.77 9.84
CA THR A 414 5.19 32.63 8.57
C THR A 414 5.45 33.84 7.68
N SER A 415 6.56 33.84 6.94
CA SER A 415 6.97 34.91 6.03
C SER A 415 7.68 34.32 4.83
N LEU A 416 7.15 34.56 3.62
CA LEU A 416 7.75 34.06 2.39
C LEU A 416 9.14 34.70 2.13
N VAL A 417 9.33 35.95 2.57
CA VAL A 417 10.64 36.62 2.50
C VAL A 417 11.67 35.89 3.36
N THR A 418 11.29 35.53 4.59
CA THR A 418 12.16 34.78 5.52
C THR A 418 12.45 33.38 4.98
N PHE A 419 11.44 32.71 4.41
CA PHE A 419 11.63 31.43 3.72
C PHE A 419 12.72 31.51 2.65
N PHE A 420 12.69 32.53 1.78
CA PHE A 420 13.71 32.69 0.74
C PHE A 420 15.08 33.09 1.27
N GLN A 421 15.17 33.81 2.40
CA GLN A 421 16.44 34.11 3.04
C GLN A 421 17.12 32.85 3.57
N GLN A 422 16.35 31.91 4.13
CA GLN A 422 16.87 30.65 4.67
C GLN A 422 17.16 29.61 3.59
N THR A 423 16.30 29.51 2.57
CA THR A 423 16.38 28.43 1.57
C THR A 423 17.03 28.85 0.25
N GLY A 424 17.14 30.16 -0.01
CA GLY A 424 17.62 30.76 -1.25
C GLY A 424 18.82 30.05 -1.90
N PRO A 425 19.98 30.00 -1.23
CA PRO A 425 21.21 29.49 -1.84
C PRO A 425 21.27 27.96 -1.94
N ASN A 426 20.31 27.24 -1.37
CA ASN A 426 20.34 25.78 -1.30
C ASN A 426 19.66 25.15 -2.52
N GLU A 427 20.28 24.12 -3.08
CA GLU A 427 19.75 23.33 -4.20
C GLU A 427 20.18 21.86 -4.08
N PRO A 428 19.26 20.89 -4.21
CA PRO A 428 17.81 21.04 -4.25
C PRO A 428 17.22 21.28 -2.86
N THR A 429 15.91 21.52 -2.78
CA THR A 429 15.18 21.62 -1.51
C THR A 429 13.96 20.69 -1.46
N ILE A 430 13.60 20.21 -0.28
CA ILE A 430 12.32 19.55 -0.01
C ILE A 430 11.46 20.57 0.75
N LEU A 431 10.27 20.87 0.25
CA LEU A 431 9.25 21.64 0.95
C LEU A 431 8.21 20.70 1.55
N LEU A 432 7.90 20.87 2.83
CA LEU A 432 6.92 20.08 3.59
C LEU A 432 5.87 20.99 4.20
N VAL A 433 4.63 20.52 4.14
CA VAL A 433 3.45 21.26 4.59
C VAL A 433 2.62 20.34 5.45
N LYS A 434 2.35 20.75 6.68
CA LYS A 434 1.29 20.19 7.51
C LYS A 434 0.19 21.22 7.63
N THR A 435 -1.02 20.88 7.21
CA THR A 435 -2.17 21.78 7.33
C THR A 435 -2.82 21.68 8.71
N ARG A 436 -3.71 22.62 9.05
CA ARG A 436 -4.54 22.54 10.27
C ARG A 436 -5.56 21.40 10.27
N ASN A 437 -5.77 20.76 9.12
CA ASN A 437 -6.61 19.56 9.00
C ASN A 437 -5.79 18.27 9.01
N ASP A 438 -4.51 18.33 9.43
CA ASP A 438 -3.56 17.20 9.48
C ASP A 438 -3.22 16.55 8.12
N ASP A 439 -3.57 17.19 7.00
CA ASP A 439 -3.03 16.82 5.69
C ASP A 439 -1.52 17.09 5.68
N VAL A 440 -0.74 16.18 5.11
CA VAL A 440 0.71 16.32 4.96
C VAL A 440 1.07 16.10 3.51
N PHE A 441 1.68 17.10 2.88
CA PHE A 441 2.09 17.08 1.48
C PHE A 441 3.25 18.03 1.24
N GLY A 442 3.78 18.06 0.03
CA GLY A 442 4.92 18.89 -0.27
C GLY A 442 5.46 18.74 -1.68
N ALA A 443 6.69 19.20 -1.85
CA ALA A 443 7.39 19.20 -3.13
C ALA A 443 8.88 18.92 -2.96
N PHE A 444 9.47 18.26 -3.96
CA PHE A 444 10.90 18.31 -4.19
C PHE A 444 11.18 19.34 -5.28
N CYS A 445 12.08 20.26 -4.98
CA CYS A 445 12.36 21.46 -5.76
C CYS A 445 13.79 21.36 -6.30
N SER A 446 13.91 21.19 -7.61
CA SER A 446 15.18 20.81 -8.23
C SER A 446 16.22 21.91 -8.24
N HIS A 447 15.84 23.19 -8.12
CA HIS A 447 16.72 24.35 -8.29
C HIS A 447 16.65 25.34 -7.13
N SER A 448 17.72 26.11 -6.95
CA SER A 448 17.80 27.21 -5.98
C SER A 448 16.68 28.22 -6.19
N TRP A 449 16.11 28.70 -5.08
CA TRP A 449 15.09 29.75 -5.10
C TRP A 449 15.63 31.13 -5.49
N GLU A 450 16.95 31.32 -5.63
CA GLU A 450 17.54 32.56 -6.17
C GLU A 450 17.22 32.76 -7.66
N ASN A 451 16.91 31.68 -8.38
CA ASN A 451 16.46 31.74 -9.77
C ASN A 451 15.15 32.54 -9.95
N ARG A 452 14.43 32.83 -8.85
CA ARG A 452 13.26 33.74 -8.86
C ARG A 452 13.57 35.14 -9.39
N PHE A 453 14.83 35.58 -9.34
CA PHE A 453 15.25 36.88 -9.85
C PHE A 453 15.49 36.89 -11.37
N GLY A 454 15.47 35.74 -12.04
CA GLY A 454 15.80 35.63 -13.46
C GLY A 454 14.77 36.23 -14.42
N GLY A 455 13.51 36.42 -14.00
CA GLY A 455 12.39 36.85 -14.85
C GLY A 455 12.18 38.37 -15.00
N GLY A 456 13.00 39.20 -14.37
CA GLY A 456 12.80 40.66 -14.38
C GLY A 456 11.49 41.08 -13.69
N LYS A 457 10.59 41.76 -14.42
CA LYS A 457 9.28 42.23 -13.90
C LYS A 457 8.14 41.20 -14.02
N SER A 458 8.38 40.07 -14.69
CA SER A 458 7.37 39.03 -14.88
C SER A 458 7.76 37.78 -14.11
N LEU A 459 6.77 37.12 -13.52
CA LEU A 459 6.94 35.82 -12.92
C LEU A 459 7.44 34.83 -13.99
N SER A 460 8.62 34.25 -13.78
CA SER A 460 9.25 33.28 -14.69
C SER A 460 9.35 31.92 -14.03
N TYR A 461 9.05 30.86 -14.78
CA TYR A 461 9.25 29.49 -14.32
C TYR A 461 10.72 29.05 -14.52
N PHE A 462 11.24 28.32 -13.54
CA PHE A 462 12.58 27.72 -13.51
C PHE A 462 12.50 26.30 -12.92
N GLY A 463 13.64 25.60 -12.87
CA GLY A 463 13.73 24.21 -12.41
C GLY A 463 13.76 23.20 -13.56
N THR A 464 13.81 21.92 -13.21
CA THR A 464 13.93 20.80 -14.14
C THR A 464 12.85 19.75 -13.87
N GLY A 465 12.80 18.77 -14.77
CA GLY A 465 11.97 17.58 -14.67
C GLY A 465 12.18 16.71 -13.43
N GLU A 466 13.18 16.99 -12.60
CA GLU A 466 13.39 16.28 -11.34
C GLU A 466 12.54 16.82 -10.20
N SER A 467 11.94 18.01 -10.36
CA SER A 467 10.94 18.50 -9.42
C SER A 467 9.72 17.57 -9.41
N PHE A 468 9.09 17.41 -8.26
CA PHE A 468 7.86 16.62 -8.11
C PHE A 468 7.03 17.08 -6.93
N LEU A 469 5.73 16.78 -6.96
CA LEU A 469 4.83 16.96 -5.81
C LEU A 469 4.60 15.62 -5.11
N PHE A 470 4.18 15.64 -3.86
CA PHE A 470 3.81 14.43 -3.14
C PHE A 470 2.75 14.69 -2.06
N THR A 471 2.00 13.66 -1.70
CA THR A 471 1.17 13.60 -0.48
C THR A 471 1.69 12.51 0.45
N LEU A 472 1.56 12.70 1.76
CA LEU A 472 1.98 11.78 2.84
C LEU A 472 0.86 11.51 3.86
N ALA A 473 -0.14 12.39 3.95
CA ALA A 473 -1.39 12.17 4.67
C ALA A 473 -2.53 12.95 3.97
N PRO A 474 -3.76 12.38 3.86
CA PRO A 474 -4.20 11.12 4.45
C PRO A 474 -3.73 9.87 3.68
N TYR A 475 -3.14 10.03 2.50
CA TYR A 475 -2.56 8.95 1.70
C TYR A 475 -1.20 9.36 1.10
N GLN A 476 -0.36 8.35 0.85
CA GLN A 476 0.96 8.54 0.24
C GLN A 476 0.85 8.47 -1.30
N ALA A 477 1.35 9.50 -2.00
CA ALA A 477 1.43 9.50 -3.46
C ALA A 477 2.57 10.41 -3.96
N LEU A 478 3.15 10.07 -5.11
CA LEU A 478 4.20 10.81 -5.80
C LEU A 478 3.69 11.29 -7.18
N TYR A 479 3.90 12.56 -7.50
CA TYR A 479 3.52 13.18 -8.76
C TYR A 479 4.77 13.77 -9.46
N SER A 480 5.44 12.93 -10.26
CA SER A 480 6.62 13.31 -11.02
C SER A 480 6.28 14.14 -12.26
N TRP A 481 7.26 14.86 -12.81
CA TRP A 481 7.07 15.60 -14.06
C TRP A 481 6.59 14.71 -15.21
N ILE A 482 5.55 15.13 -15.91
CA ILE A 482 4.95 14.34 -17.00
C ILE A 482 5.89 14.18 -18.21
N GLY A 483 6.90 15.03 -18.36
CA GLY A 483 7.88 14.96 -19.46
C GLY A 483 9.01 13.94 -19.23
N LEU A 484 9.14 13.37 -18.02
CA LEU A 484 10.10 12.29 -17.75
C LEU A 484 9.76 11.07 -18.61
N GLY A 485 10.65 10.71 -19.54
CA GLY A 485 10.50 9.54 -20.40
C GLY A 485 9.68 9.75 -21.68
N GLN A 486 9.27 10.97 -21.99
CA GLN A 486 8.63 11.27 -23.27
C GLN A 486 9.64 11.35 -24.43
N THR A 487 9.29 10.78 -25.58
CA THR A 487 10.12 10.78 -26.81
C THR A 487 9.92 12.02 -27.67
N SER A 488 8.84 12.77 -27.44
CA SER A 488 8.56 14.06 -28.07
C SER A 488 8.93 15.21 -27.11
N PRO A 489 9.43 16.34 -27.63
CA PRO A 489 9.79 17.47 -26.78
C PRO A 489 8.58 17.92 -25.96
N PRO A 490 8.75 18.14 -24.64
CA PRO A 490 7.66 18.55 -23.77
C PRO A 490 7.08 19.87 -24.26
N THR A 491 5.75 20.00 -24.21
CA THR A 491 5.09 21.28 -24.47
C THR A 491 5.57 22.34 -23.48
N SER A 492 5.65 23.61 -23.89
CA SER A 492 6.05 24.70 -22.99
C SER A 492 5.15 24.78 -21.74
N SER A 493 3.87 24.43 -21.86
CA SER A 493 2.90 24.34 -20.76
C SER A 493 3.10 23.16 -19.81
N SER A 494 3.94 22.18 -20.15
CA SER A 494 4.27 21.03 -19.31
C SER A 494 5.61 21.17 -18.57
N SER A 495 6.37 22.23 -18.82
CA SER A 495 7.69 22.48 -18.20
C SER A 495 7.67 23.68 -17.24
N LEU A 496 6.54 23.87 -16.55
CA LEU A 496 6.32 24.96 -15.60
C LEU A 496 6.55 24.42 -14.17
N PHE A 497 7.81 24.28 -13.76
CA PHE A 497 8.17 23.55 -12.53
C PHE A 497 8.07 24.38 -11.26
N MET A 498 8.82 25.48 -11.18
CA MET A 498 8.90 26.33 -10.01
C MET A 498 8.80 27.79 -10.45
N ALA A 499 8.07 28.63 -9.73
CA ALA A 499 8.08 30.07 -9.94
C ALA A 499 7.87 30.77 -8.61
N ALA A 500 8.48 31.94 -8.43
CA ALA A 500 8.33 32.70 -7.20
C ALA A 500 8.59 34.18 -7.45
N ASP A 501 7.99 35.02 -6.62
CA ASP A 501 8.32 36.43 -6.46
C ASP A 501 8.23 36.82 -4.98
N GLN A 502 8.18 38.12 -4.67
CA GLN A 502 8.09 38.60 -3.28
C GLN A 502 6.73 38.29 -2.62
N THR A 503 5.72 37.93 -3.41
CA THR A 503 4.32 37.81 -2.99
C THR A 503 3.75 36.41 -3.13
N SER A 504 4.41 35.53 -3.89
CA SER A 504 3.91 34.19 -4.16
C SER A 504 5.04 33.20 -4.42
N LEU A 505 4.77 31.94 -4.06
CA LEU A 505 5.59 30.77 -4.37
C LEU A 505 4.71 29.73 -5.05
N LEU A 506 5.16 29.18 -6.16
CA LEU A 506 4.40 28.31 -7.05
C LEU A 506 5.24 27.10 -7.44
N ILE A 507 4.65 25.91 -7.36
CA ILE A 507 5.26 24.66 -7.78
C ILE A 507 4.24 23.89 -8.63
N GLY A 508 4.59 23.66 -9.89
CA GLY A 508 3.76 23.02 -10.90
C GLY A 508 2.72 23.96 -11.48
N GLY A 509 2.88 24.32 -12.75
CA GLY A 509 1.95 25.17 -13.51
C GLY A 509 1.23 24.43 -14.64
N GLY A 510 0.44 25.20 -15.39
CA GLY A 510 -0.34 24.75 -16.54
C GLY A 510 -1.76 24.36 -16.15
N GLY A 511 -2.75 25.16 -16.54
CA GLY A 511 -4.18 24.96 -16.19
C GLY A 511 -4.56 25.21 -14.72
N GLY A 512 -3.58 25.21 -13.82
CA GLY A 512 -3.69 25.48 -12.38
C GLY A 512 -2.31 25.46 -11.72
N ASN A 513 -2.25 25.59 -10.40
CA ASN A 513 -1.01 25.52 -9.63
C ASN A 513 -1.01 24.32 -8.68
N GLY A 514 -0.06 23.40 -8.87
CA GLY A 514 0.04 22.17 -8.09
C GLY A 514 0.17 22.45 -6.58
N LEU A 515 1.01 23.41 -6.23
CA LEU A 515 1.12 23.97 -4.89
C LEU A 515 1.45 25.46 -4.97
N ARG A 516 0.68 26.30 -4.28
CA ARG A 516 0.87 27.75 -4.21
C ARG A 516 0.79 28.24 -2.77
N PHE A 517 1.65 29.19 -2.43
CA PHE A 517 1.57 29.99 -1.20
C PHE A 517 1.41 31.47 -1.50
N ASP A 518 0.79 32.18 -0.56
CA ASP A 518 0.81 33.64 -0.50
C ASP A 518 2.10 34.17 0.16
N SER A 519 2.18 35.50 0.33
CA SER A 519 3.33 36.17 0.94
C SER A 519 3.52 35.85 2.43
N THR A 520 2.47 35.38 3.09
CA THR A 520 2.50 35.03 4.52
C THR A 520 2.93 33.61 4.74
N LEU A 521 2.90 32.73 3.73
CA LEU A 521 3.14 31.28 3.89
C LEU A 521 2.13 30.59 4.85
N ALA A 522 1.18 31.31 5.43
CA ALA A 522 0.17 30.79 6.33
C ALA A 522 -1.03 30.21 5.58
N HIS A 523 -1.26 30.68 4.35
CA HIS A 523 -2.30 30.17 3.47
C HIS A 523 -1.71 29.72 2.15
N GLY A 524 -2.32 28.68 1.60
CA GLY A 524 -1.96 28.19 0.28
C GLY A 524 -3.14 27.59 -0.45
N ARG A 525 -2.88 27.25 -1.70
CA ARG A 525 -3.84 26.62 -2.59
C ARG A 525 -3.17 25.53 -3.39
N THR A 526 -3.86 24.41 -3.57
CA THR A 526 -3.44 23.32 -4.44
C THR A 526 -4.54 23.05 -5.46
N GLU A 527 -4.13 22.93 -6.72
CA GLU A 527 -4.99 22.69 -7.87
C GLU A 527 -4.34 21.63 -8.78
N PRO A 528 -5.10 20.99 -9.67
CA PRO A 528 -4.50 20.18 -10.71
C PRO A 528 -3.61 21.03 -11.62
N CYS A 529 -2.44 20.51 -12.00
CA CYS A 529 -1.55 21.19 -12.95
C CYS A 529 -1.01 20.25 -14.03
N THR A 530 -0.74 20.79 -15.22
CA THR A 530 -0.22 20.05 -16.36
C THR A 530 1.19 19.52 -16.13
N THR A 531 2.05 20.27 -15.42
CA THR A 531 3.45 19.87 -15.19
C THR A 531 3.57 18.52 -14.47
N PHE A 532 2.73 18.24 -13.48
CA PHE A 532 2.82 17.02 -12.66
C PHE A 532 1.62 16.09 -12.77
N ALA A 533 0.55 16.51 -13.45
CA ALA A 533 -0.73 15.79 -13.49
C ALA A 533 -1.25 15.39 -12.09
N ASN A 534 -0.95 16.22 -11.08
CA ASN A 534 -1.43 15.99 -9.71
C ASN A 534 -2.91 16.36 -9.57
N PRO A 535 -3.66 15.72 -8.67
CA PRO A 535 -4.92 16.26 -8.15
C PRO A 535 -4.65 17.34 -7.09
N CYS A 536 -5.69 17.96 -6.54
CA CYS A 536 -5.55 18.76 -5.32
C CYS A 536 -4.89 17.90 -4.22
N LEU A 537 -3.84 18.43 -3.59
CA LEU A 537 -3.06 17.72 -2.58
C LEU A 537 -3.76 17.66 -1.20
N CYS A 538 -4.74 18.53 -0.94
CA CYS A 538 -5.51 18.55 0.31
C CYS A 538 -6.76 17.67 0.23
N ALA A 539 -7.12 17.05 1.34
CA ALA A 539 -8.27 16.14 1.41
C ALA A 539 -9.64 16.87 1.38
N ASN A 540 -9.66 18.18 1.58
CA ASN A 540 -10.89 18.98 1.71
C ASN A 540 -11.68 19.18 0.39
N GLY A 541 -11.11 18.78 -0.75
CA GLY A 541 -11.74 18.89 -2.07
C GLY A 541 -11.93 20.32 -2.60
N LYS A 542 -11.54 21.36 -1.84
CA LYS A 542 -11.66 22.78 -2.22
C LYS A 542 -10.34 23.40 -2.68
N GLY A 543 -9.22 22.77 -2.33
CA GLY A 543 -7.87 23.19 -2.75
C GLY A 543 -7.24 24.28 -1.87
N ASP A 544 -8.02 25.14 -1.23
CA ASP A 544 -7.50 26.12 -0.26
C ASP A 544 -7.14 25.45 1.07
N PHE A 545 -6.01 25.84 1.69
CA PHE A 545 -5.57 25.31 2.97
C PHE A 545 -4.89 26.36 3.86
N GLU A 546 -4.99 26.14 5.17
CA GLU A 546 -4.25 26.89 6.19
C GLU A 546 -3.13 26.01 6.76
N CYS A 547 -1.94 26.57 6.82
CA CYS A 547 -0.75 25.90 7.33
C CYS A 547 -0.80 25.80 8.86
N SER A 548 -0.48 24.61 9.37
CA SER A 548 -0.06 24.44 10.76
C SER A 548 1.45 24.62 10.86
N ILE A 549 2.21 23.91 10.03
CA ILE A 549 3.68 23.95 10.01
C ILE A 549 4.15 23.87 8.55
N VAL A 550 5.14 24.68 8.19
CA VAL A 550 5.88 24.58 6.92
C VAL A 550 7.35 24.37 7.23
N GLU A 551 7.96 23.36 6.63
CA GLU A 551 9.39 23.06 6.76
C GLU A 551 10.06 23.00 5.40
N ALA A 552 11.34 23.37 5.33
CA ALA A 552 12.16 23.11 4.18
C ALA A 552 13.51 22.51 4.55
N PHE A 553 13.85 21.43 3.85
CA PHE A 553 15.12 20.75 3.98
C PHE A 553 16.01 21.02 2.77
N GLY A 554 17.29 21.24 3.00
CA GLY A 554 18.33 21.30 1.97
C GLY A 554 19.23 20.09 2.02
N PHE A 555 20.11 19.94 1.03
CA PHE A 555 21.15 18.92 1.02
C PHE A 555 22.50 19.64 0.99
N MET A 556 23.28 19.51 2.07
CA MET A 556 24.65 20.02 2.05
C MET A 556 25.52 19.05 1.24
N THR A 557 26.27 19.58 0.28
CA THR A 557 27.33 18.86 -0.45
C THR A 557 28.65 18.88 0.31
#